data_AF-A0A660V4P6-F1
#
_entry.id   AF-A0A660V4P6-F1
#
_cell.length_a   1.000
_cell.length_b   1.000
_cell.length_c   1.000
_cell.angle_alpha   90.00
_cell.angle_beta   90.00
_cell.angle_gamma   90.00
#
_symmetry.space_group_name_H-M   'P 1'
#
loop_
_entity.id
_entity.type
_entity.pdbx_description
1 polymer ?
#
loop_
_entity_poly.entity_id
_entity_poly.type
_entity_poly.pdbx_seq_one_letter_code
_entity_poly.pdbx_strand_id
1 'polypeptide(L)'
;MIRAKKTASLFRWLLLAGWVSCLGLGIWWALAALWDEGAGIMGTPEVAFPVPLFPVIKEMGKLGYFLFVAIYLAFFFLSQWFFLCPGRIWKIKVQPQGRPMKRSAISAAFAVALLSVGLFFSLLDLLPGAAFEDGPPYFSCVYFSYHYVLILIPLALWCLWSVIFCIYWRQGDHYTWVGKVLRALIGGTILEFFVSVPIYVTRQEDCYCVRGSYTGLVFGATVLLWAFGPGVFLLFIKEKHRREKLLDFAQEQDQASKSGPN
;
A
#
# COMPACT_ATOMS: atom_id res chain seq x y z
N MET A 1 9.61 -19.80 -27.08
CA MET A 1 8.40 -19.13 -26.51
C MET A 1 7.58 -19.99 -25.54
N ILE A 2 7.45 -21.31 -25.73
CA ILE A 2 6.56 -22.16 -24.89
C ILE A 2 7.02 -22.20 -23.40
N ARG A 3 8.33 -22.27 -23.13
CA ARG A 3 8.87 -22.26 -21.75
C ARG A 3 8.53 -20.98 -20.98
N ALA A 4 8.57 -19.81 -21.63
CA ALA A 4 8.27 -18.52 -21.00
C ALA A 4 6.79 -18.36 -20.60
N LYS A 5 5.87 -18.94 -21.39
CA LYS A 5 4.45 -19.00 -21.01
C LYS A 5 4.24 -19.91 -19.81
N LYS A 6 4.95 -21.05 -19.76
CA LYS A 6 4.87 -22.02 -18.67
C LYS A 6 5.40 -21.43 -17.35
N THR A 7 6.52 -20.72 -17.37
CA THR A 7 7.08 -20.05 -16.17
C THR A 7 6.21 -18.91 -15.66
N ALA A 8 5.65 -18.06 -16.54
CA ALA A 8 4.75 -16.98 -16.13
C ALA A 8 3.43 -17.52 -15.53
N SER A 9 2.88 -18.61 -16.09
CA SER A 9 1.72 -19.27 -15.54
C SER A 9 2.01 -19.89 -14.17
N LEU A 10 3.18 -20.51 -14.01
CA LEU A 10 3.60 -21.12 -12.75
C LEU A 10 3.80 -20.06 -11.67
N PHE A 11 4.44 -18.93 -12.00
CA PHE A 11 4.60 -17.80 -11.07
C PHE A 11 3.27 -17.21 -10.60
N ARG A 12 2.26 -17.13 -11.49
CA ARG A 12 0.91 -16.68 -11.13
C ARG A 12 0.20 -17.64 -10.18
N TRP A 13 0.31 -18.94 -10.44
CA TRP A 13 -0.24 -19.96 -9.54
C TRP A 13 0.50 -19.97 -8.20
N LEU A 14 1.81 -19.75 -8.18
CA LEU A 14 2.55 -19.59 -6.93
C LEU A 14 2.13 -18.35 -6.15
N LEU A 15 1.90 -17.21 -6.81
CA LEU A 15 1.38 -16.01 -6.16
C LEU A 15 -0.04 -16.22 -5.62
N LEU A 16 -0.91 -16.87 -6.39
CA LEU A 16 -2.28 -17.15 -5.98
C LEU A 16 -2.34 -18.20 -4.86
N ALA A 17 -1.53 -19.26 -4.96
CA ALA A 17 -1.39 -20.26 -3.91
C ALA A 17 -0.76 -19.66 -2.65
N GLY A 18 0.26 -18.81 -2.79
CA GLY A 18 0.86 -18.06 -1.70
C GLY A 18 -0.15 -17.12 -1.04
N TRP A 19 -1.01 -16.48 -1.83
CA TRP A 19 -2.12 -15.66 -1.33
C TRP A 19 -3.15 -16.50 -0.55
N VAL A 20 -3.67 -17.58 -1.15
CA VAL A 20 -4.61 -18.50 -0.47
C VAL A 20 -3.97 -19.11 0.78
N SER A 21 -2.68 -19.41 0.74
CA SER A 21 -1.94 -19.99 1.88
C SER A 21 -1.72 -18.95 2.98
N CYS A 22 -1.32 -17.71 2.67
CA CYS A 22 -1.20 -16.65 3.67
C CYS A 22 -2.55 -16.29 4.28
N LEU A 23 -3.61 -16.25 3.46
CA LEU A 23 -4.97 -16.00 3.94
C LEU A 23 -5.45 -17.17 4.80
N GLY A 24 -5.22 -18.41 4.35
CA GLY A 24 -5.52 -19.63 5.08
C GLY A 24 -4.73 -19.77 6.38
N LEU A 25 -3.44 -19.42 6.40
CA LEU A 25 -2.59 -19.37 7.58
C LEU A 25 -3.00 -18.24 8.52
N GLY A 26 -3.39 -17.07 8.00
CA GLY A 26 -3.94 -15.98 8.80
C GLY A 26 -5.26 -16.37 9.46
N ILE A 27 -6.16 -17.02 8.72
CA ILE A 27 -7.41 -17.57 9.26
C ILE A 27 -7.10 -18.69 10.27
N TRP A 28 -6.22 -19.63 9.92
CA TRP A 28 -5.84 -20.74 10.80
C TRP A 28 -5.19 -20.25 12.08
N TRP A 29 -4.29 -19.28 12.00
CA TRP A 29 -3.63 -18.68 13.16
C TRP A 29 -4.64 -17.90 14.02
N ALA A 30 -5.59 -17.20 13.41
CA ALA A 30 -6.71 -16.59 14.12
C ALA A 30 -7.59 -17.65 14.83
N LEU A 31 -7.88 -18.78 14.17
CA LEU A 31 -8.64 -19.90 14.74
C LEU A 31 -7.85 -20.68 15.82
N ALA A 32 -6.53 -20.79 15.69
CA ALA A 32 -5.66 -21.42 16.67
C ALA A 32 -5.55 -20.55 17.94
N ALA A 33 -5.48 -19.23 17.79
CA ALA A 33 -5.54 -18.28 18.90
C ALA A 33 -6.91 -18.24 19.61
N LEU A 34 -7.97 -18.70 18.96
CA LEU A 34 -9.27 -18.96 19.55
C LEU A 34 -9.29 -20.22 20.43
N TRP A 35 -8.38 -21.16 20.18
CA TRP A 35 -8.30 -22.45 20.88
C TRP A 35 -7.40 -22.42 22.11
N ASP A 36 -6.45 -21.49 22.18
CA ASP A 36 -5.48 -21.37 23.27
C ASP A 36 -5.89 -20.25 24.25
N GLU A 37 -6.52 -20.65 25.35
CA GLU A 37 -6.82 -19.77 26.48
C GLU A 37 -5.51 -19.33 27.17
N GLY A 38 -4.89 -18.22 26.79
CA GLY A 38 -4.00 -17.55 27.75
C GLY A 38 -2.90 -16.62 27.27
N ALA A 39 -2.48 -16.64 26.01
CA ALA A 39 -1.45 -15.68 25.58
C ALA A 39 -2.13 -14.41 25.04
N GLY A 40 -2.47 -13.50 25.94
CA GLY A 40 -2.84 -12.14 25.57
C GLY A 40 -1.75 -11.55 24.67
N ILE A 41 -2.14 -11.00 23.53
CA ILE A 41 -1.29 -10.15 22.70
C ILE A 41 -1.07 -8.87 23.52
N MET A 42 -0.09 -8.91 24.42
CA MET A 42 0.41 -7.75 25.18
C MET A 42 0.90 -6.74 24.15
N GLY A 43 0.11 -5.70 23.95
CA GLY A 43 0.41 -4.67 22.99
C GLY A 43 -0.77 -3.73 22.92
N THR A 44 -1.87 -4.12 22.28
CA THR A 44 -2.96 -3.18 21.98
C THR A 44 -3.77 -2.92 23.25
N PRO A 45 -3.66 -1.73 23.86
CA PRO A 45 -4.46 -1.39 25.01
C PRO A 45 -5.90 -1.15 24.55
N GLU A 46 -6.85 -1.55 25.39
CA GLU A 46 -8.30 -1.48 25.14
C GLU A 46 -8.86 -0.05 25.02
N VAL A 47 -8.00 0.98 24.98
CA VAL A 47 -8.40 2.39 24.91
C VAL A 47 -8.80 2.77 23.48
N ALA A 48 -10.09 2.56 23.22
CA ALA A 48 -11.02 3.52 22.65
C ALA A 48 -10.58 4.27 21.37
N PHE A 49 -10.72 3.61 20.22
CA PHE A 49 -11.03 4.31 18.96
C PHE A 49 -12.55 4.27 18.77
N PRO A 50 -13.31 5.37 18.97
CA PRO A 50 -14.77 5.34 18.86
C PRO A 50 -15.27 5.40 17.40
N VAL A 51 -14.79 4.55 16.50
CA VAL A 51 -15.49 4.38 15.20
C VAL A 51 -16.92 3.93 15.52
N PRO A 52 -18.00 4.39 14.86
CA PRO A 52 -19.37 3.92 15.15
C PRO A 52 -19.58 2.39 15.00
N LEU A 53 -18.57 1.66 14.53
CA LEU A 53 -18.51 0.19 14.56
C LEU A 53 -17.98 -0.39 15.89
N PHE A 54 -17.31 0.38 16.74
CA PHE A 54 -16.59 -0.08 17.93
C PHE A 54 -17.44 -0.52 19.13
N PRO A 55 -18.67 -0.04 19.41
CA PRO A 55 -19.45 -0.64 20.50
C PRO A 55 -19.74 -2.11 20.21
N VAL A 56 -19.86 -2.49 18.93
CA VAL A 56 -19.95 -3.89 18.49
C VAL A 56 -18.62 -4.62 18.67
N ILE A 57 -17.48 -3.99 18.34
CA ILE A 57 -16.15 -4.62 18.46
C ILE A 57 -15.72 -4.81 19.93
N LYS A 58 -16.11 -3.89 20.82
CA LYS A 58 -15.79 -3.94 22.24
C LYS A 58 -16.45 -5.14 22.94
N GLU A 59 -17.64 -5.55 22.49
CA GLU A 59 -18.27 -6.80 22.94
C GLU A 59 -17.72 -8.04 22.21
N MET A 60 -17.10 -7.90 21.05
CA MET A 60 -16.60 -9.04 20.25
C MET A 60 -15.27 -9.64 20.76
N GLY A 61 -14.65 -9.07 21.80
CA GLY A 61 -13.42 -9.61 22.40
C GLY A 61 -12.29 -9.83 21.37
N LYS A 62 -11.43 -10.83 21.61
CA LYS A 62 -10.33 -11.21 20.70
C LYS A 62 -10.83 -11.52 19.27
N LEU A 63 -11.99 -12.16 19.14
CA LEU A 63 -12.59 -12.53 17.85
C LEU A 63 -12.85 -11.30 16.97
N GLY A 64 -13.36 -10.21 17.55
CA GLY A 64 -13.63 -8.97 16.83
C GLY A 64 -12.37 -8.33 16.23
N TYR A 65 -11.28 -8.31 16.98
CA TYR A 65 -9.99 -7.81 16.51
C TYR A 65 -9.47 -8.66 15.33
N PHE A 66 -9.49 -9.99 15.45
CA PHE A 66 -9.06 -10.88 14.38
C PHE A 66 -9.90 -10.71 13.11
N LEU A 67 -11.22 -10.61 13.26
CA LEU A 67 -12.13 -10.39 12.15
C LEU A 67 -11.84 -9.04 11.47
N PHE A 68 -11.56 -8.00 12.25
CA PHE A 68 -11.16 -6.70 11.73
C PHE A 68 -9.84 -6.76 10.96
N VAL A 69 -8.80 -7.39 11.51
CA VAL A 69 -7.51 -7.58 10.83
C VAL A 69 -7.69 -8.40 9.55
N ALA A 70 -8.48 -9.47 9.59
CA ALA A 70 -8.77 -10.30 8.42
C ALA A 70 -9.51 -9.52 7.33
N ILE A 71 -10.50 -8.69 7.70
CA ILE A 71 -11.19 -7.79 6.76
C ILE A 71 -10.22 -6.77 6.18
N TYR A 72 -9.36 -6.17 7.01
CA TYR A 72 -8.36 -5.20 6.57
C TYR A 72 -7.37 -5.82 5.57
N LEU A 73 -6.81 -6.99 5.90
CA LEU A 73 -5.92 -7.74 5.01
C LEU A 73 -6.63 -8.17 3.73
N ALA A 74 -7.87 -8.67 3.84
CA ALA A 74 -8.68 -9.02 2.68
C ALA A 74 -8.89 -7.80 1.78
N PHE A 75 -9.24 -6.64 2.34
CA PHE A 75 -9.39 -5.38 1.59
C PHE A 75 -8.07 -4.95 0.95
N PHE A 76 -6.96 -5.02 1.69
CA PHE A 76 -5.63 -4.69 1.20
C PHE A 76 -5.26 -5.57 0.00
N PHE A 77 -5.38 -6.90 0.11
CA PHE A 77 -5.09 -7.81 -0.98
C PHE A 77 -6.09 -7.70 -2.13
N LEU A 78 -7.38 -7.50 -1.86
CA LEU A 78 -8.39 -7.27 -2.89
C LEU A 78 -8.07 -5.99 -3.68
N SER A 79 -7.57 -4.96 -3.01
CA SER A 79 -7.11 -3.74 -3.67
C SER A 79 -5.90 -4.04 -4.58
N GLN A 80 -4.88 -4.75 -4.10
CA GLN A 80 -3.74 -5.18 -4.92
C GLN A 80 -4.16 -6.04 -6.10
N TRP A 81 -5.10 -6.95 -5.88
CA TRP A 81 -5.70 -7.77 -6.93
C TRP A 81 -6.43 -6.92 -7.95
N PHE A 82 -7.19 -5.90 -7.53
CA PHE A 82 -7.86 -4.97 -8.42
C PHE A 82 -6.87 -4.14 -9.26
N PHE A 83 -5.67 -3.86 -8.74
CA PHE A 83 -4.58 -3.24 -9.50
C PHE A 83 -3.93 -4.16 -10.51
N LEU A 84 -3.66 -5.40 -10.10
CA LEU A 84 -2.92 -6.35 -10.90
C LEU A 84 -3.80 -7.08 -11.90
N CYS A 85 -5.11 -7.16 -11.68
CA CYS A 85 -6.04 -7.76 -12.62
C CYS A 85 -6.12 -6.91 -13.89
N PRO A 86 -5.61 -7.41 -15.04
CA PRO A 86 -5.98 -6.82 -16.31
C PRO A 86 -7.50 -6.95 -16.45
N GLY A 87 -8.16 -5.98 -17.08
CA GLY A 87 -9.62 -6.03 -17.29
C GLY A 87 -10.09 -7.29 -18.03
N ARG A 88 -11.39 -7.34 -18.38
CA ARG A 88 -12.23 -8.46 -18.89
C ARG A 88 -11.60 -9.53 -19.83
N ILE A 89 -10.40 -9.35 -20.35
CA ILE A 89 -9.64 -10.30 -21.16
C ILE A 89 -8.23 -10.45 -20.56
N TRP A 90 -7.95 -11.61 -19.97
CA TRP A 90 -6.69 -12.01 -19.31
C TRP A 90 -5.43 -12.04 -20.20
N LYS A 91 -5.48 -11.44 -21.39
CA LYS A 91 -4.32 -11.22 -22.26
C LYS A 91 -3.75 -9.85 -21.93
N ILE A 92 -2.65 -9.83 -21.17
CA ILE A 92 -1.79 -8.64 -21.02
C ILE A 92 -1.22 -8.34 -22.42
N LYS A 93 -1.95 -7.55 -23.21
CA LYS A 93 -1.43 -6.93 -24.41
C LYS A 93 -0.74 -5.65 -23.96
N VAL A 94 0.59 -5.67 -23.99
CA VAL A 94 1.38 -4.45 -23.88
C VAL A 94 1.10 -3.66 -25.16
N GLN A 95 0.09 -2.79 -25.13
CA GLN A 95 -0.18 -1.88 -26.22
C GLN A 95 0.77 -0.68 -26.04
N PRO A 96 1.58 -0.34 -27.07
CA PRO A 96 2.47 0.81 -27.00
C PRO A 96 1.71 2.13 -26.82
N GLN A 97 0.46 2.20 -27.29
CA GLN A 97 -0.49 3.27 -27.01
C GLN A 97 -1.55 2.77 -26.02
N GLY A 98 -1.23 2.81 -24.74
CA GLY A 98 -2.14 2.40 -23.67
C GLY A 98 -3.23 3.44 -23.42
N ARG A 99 -4.47 2.99 -23.17
CA ARG A 99 -5.53 3.86 -22.64
C ARG A 99 -5.13 4.43 -21.28
N PRO A 100 -5.55 5.66 -20.93
CA PRO A 100 -5.22 6.27 -19.64
C PRO A 100 -5.69 5.39 -18.48
N MET A 101 -4.74 4.92 -17.66
CA MET A 101 -5.01 4.07 -16.51
C MET A 101 -5.50 4.91 -15.32
N LYS A 102 -6.68 5.54 -15.45
CA LYS A 102 -7.32 6.35 -14.39
C LYS A 102 -7.33 5.62 -13.04
N ARG A 103 -7.56 4.30 -13.06
CA ARG A 103 -7.57 3.45 -11.86
C ARG A 103 -6.23 3.44 -11.12
N SER A 104 -5.12 3.35 -11.86
CA SER A 104 -3.76 3.35 -11.28
C SER A 104 -3.39 4.72 -10.71
N ALA A 105 -3.86 5.79 -11.33
CA ALA A 105 -3.67 7.14 -10.80
C ALA A 105 -4.41 7.33 -9.47
N ILE A 106 -5.68 6.92 -9.38
CA ILE A 106 -6.51 7.03 -8.17
C ILE A 106 -5.90 6.25 -6.99
N SER A 107 -5.24 5.13 -7.28
CA SER A 107 -4.63 4.31 -6.23
C SER A 107 -3.28 4.79 -5.76
N ALA A 108 -2.46 5.29 -6.69
CA ALA A 108 -1.24 5.97 -6.31
C ALA A 108 -1.59 7.18 -5.44
N ALA A 109 -2.66 7.91 -5.77
CA ALA A 109 -3.16 9.01 -4.95
C ALA A 109 -3.58 8.56 -3.54
N PHE A 110 -4.20 7.38 -3.42
CA PHE A 110 -4.53 6.80 -2.11
C PHE A 110 -3.28 6.53 -1.29
N ALA A 111 -2.26 5.91 -1.89
CA ALA A 111 -1.00 5.65 -1.20
C ALA A 111 -0.30 6.95 -0.76
N VAL A 112 -0.28 7.98 -1.62
CA VAL A 112 0.28 9.30 -1.25
C VAL A 112 -0.54 9.97 -0.14
N ALA A 113 -1.86 9.82 -0.15
CA ALA A 113 -2.72 10.34 0.93
C ALA A 113 -2.40 9.66 2.27
N LEU A 114 -2.20 8.35 2.30
CA LEU A 114 -1.78 7.63 3.51
C LEU A 114 -0.45 8.14 4.05
N LEU A 115 0.57 8.28 3.19
CA LEU A 115 1.87 8.85 3.59
C LEU A 115 1.74 10.30 4.10
N SER A 116 0.87 11.10 3.46
CA SER A 116 0.63 12.49 3.87
C SER A 116 0.00 12.56 5.27
N VAL A 117 -0.94 11.66 5.55
CA VAL A 117 -1.61 11.56 6.85
C VAL A 117 -0.64 11.08 7.92
N GLY A 118 0.14 10.03 7.66
CA GLY A 118 1.10 9.49 8.63
C GLY A 118 2.24 10.48 8.92
N LEU A 119 2.73 11.18 7.90
CA LEU A 119 3.69 12.27 8.10
C LEU A 119 3.09 13.42 8.91
N PHE A 120 1.86 13.85 8.61
CA PHE A 120 1.18 14.90 9.36
C PHE A 120 1.04 14.55 10.84
N PHE A 121 0.60 13.33 11.15
CA PHE A 121 0.52 12.84 12.53
C PHE A 121 1.89 12.76 13.22
N SER A 122 2.92 12.32 12.50
CA SER A 122 4.30 12.31 13.03
C SER A 122 4.81 13.73 13.32
N LEU A 123 4.46 14.72 12.49
CA LEU A 123 4.82 16.12 12.73
C LEU A 123 4.05 16.73 13.90
N LEU A 124 2.78 16.33 14.11
CA LEU A 124 2.03 16.74 15.29
C LEU A 124 2.69 16.25 16.59
N ASP A 125 3.29 15.06 16.60
CA ASP A 125 4.04 14.57 17.77
C ASP A 125 5.23 15.49 18.13
N LEU A 126 5.82 16.21 17.17
CA LEU A 126 6.92 17.15 17.42
C LEU A 126 6.48 18.45 18.11
N LEU A 127 5.20 18.83 18.01
CA LEU A 127 4.74 20.09 18.57
C LEU A 127 4.59 19.96 20.10
N PRO A 128 5.32 20.78 20.89
CA PRO A 128 5.16 20.79 22.33
C PRO A 128 3.72 21.23 22.68
N GLY A 129 3.03 20.47 23.54
CA GLY A 129 1.62 20.69 23.89
C GLY A 129 0.61 20.04 22.94
N ALA A 130 1.05 19.36 21.89
CA ALA A 130 0.20 18.44 21.12
C ALA A 130 0.15 17.03 21.73
N ALA A 131 0.94 16.78 22.79
CA ALA A 131 0.82 15.58 23.58
C ALA A 131 -0.62 15.52 24.12
N PHE A 132 -1.31 14.42 23.83
CA PHE A 132 -2.62 14.08 24.38
C PHE A 132 -2.50 13.72 25.88
N GLU A 133 -1.72 14.50 26.62
CA GLU A 133 -1.48 14.35 28.05
C GLU A 133 -2.76 14.77 28.79
N ASP A 134 -3.45 13.74 29.27
CA ASP A 134 -4.30 13.73 30.46
C ASP A 134 -5.51 14.69 30.48
N GLY A 135 -6.68 14.20 30.02
CA GLY A 135 -7.94 14.72 30.54
C GLY A 135 -9.24 14.10 30.02
N PRO A 136 -10.16 13.66 30.91
CA PRO A 136 -11.61 13.74 30.69
C PRO A 136 -12.20 14.97 31.45
N PRO A 137 -13.34 15.62 31.08
CA PRO A 137 -14.30 15.41 30.00
C PRO A 137 -14.67 16.75 29.30
N TYR A 138 -13.77 17.38 28.56
CA TYR A 138 -14.18 18.44 27.59
C TYR A 138 -14.42 17.87 26.19
N PHE A 139 -14.18 16.57 26.01
CA PHE A 139 -14.29 15.88 24.73
C PHE A 139 -15.71 15.41 24.37
N SER A 140 -16.71 15.56 25.23
CA SER A 140 -18.05 14.98 25.03
C SER A 140 -18.83 15.53 23.83
N CYS A 141 -18.62 16.80 23.43
CA CYS A 141 -19.18 17.35 22.18
C CYS A 141 -18.23 17.26 20.98
N VAL A 142 -16.95 16.93 21.19
CA VAL A 142 -15.91 16.89 20.13
C VAL A 142 -15.66 15.46 19.62
N TYR A 143 -16.10 14.42 20.34
CA TYR A 143 -16.04 13.02 19.86
C TYR A 143 -16.67 12.85 18.48
N PHE A 144 -17.81 13.49 18.21
CA PHE A 144 -18.43 13.44 16.89
C PHE A 144 -17.49 14.06 15.83
N SER A 145 -16.83 15.18 16.14
CA SER A 145 -15.92 15.90 15.23
C SER A 145 -14.66 15.11 14.87
N TYR A 146 -14.01 14.42 15.82
CA TYR A 146 -12.75 13.71 15.55
C TYR A 146 -12.89 12.54 14.57
N HIS A 147 -14.03 11.83 14.56
CA HIS A 147 -14.28 10.77 13.58
C HIS A 147 -14.38 11.31 12.17
N TYR A 148 -15.09 12.43 12.00
CA TYR A 148 -15.13 13.09 10.71
C TYR A 148 -13.76 13.64 10.35
N VAL A 149 -13.00 14.22 11.27
CA VAL A 149 -11.64 14.69 10.96
C VAL A 149 -10.74 13.54 10.49
N LEU A 150 -10.76 12.40 11.19
CA LEU A 150 -9.97 11.22 10.84
C LEU A 150 -10.38 10.56 9.52
N ILE A 151 -11.63 10.72 9.07
CA ILE A 151 -12.10 10.15 7.78
C ILE A 151 -12.03 11.19 6.66
N LEU A 152 -12.49 12.41 6.92
CA LEU A 152 -12.56 13.51 5.96
C LEU A 152 -11.17 14.01 5.58
N ILE A 153 -10.18 14.05 6.49
CA ILE A 153 -8.82 14.49 6.12
C ILE A 153 -8.19 13.51 5.12
N PRO A 154 -8.10 12.18 5.39
CA PRO A 154 -7.57 11.23 4.40
C PRO A 154 -8.41 11.21 3.12
N LEU A 155 -9.73 11.33 3.22
CA LEU A 155 -10.61 11.38 2.05
C LEU A 155 -10.36 12.63 1.20
N ALA A 156 -10.23 13.80 1.82
CA ALA A 156 -9.94 15.06 1.15
C ALA A 156 -8.55 15.04 0.51
N LEU A 157 -7.54 14.53 1.22
CA LEU A 157 -6.20 14.33 0.66
C LEU A 157 -6.22 13.35 -0.51
N TRP A 158 -6.95 12.25 -0.40
CA TRP A 158 -7.10 11.28 -1.48
C TRP A 158 -7.77 11.90 -2.71
N CYS A 159 -8.86 12.65 -2.53
CA CYS A 159 -9.52 13.40 -3.59
C CYS A 159 -8.57 14.42 -4.24
N LEU A 160 -7.85 15.20 -3.43
CA LEU A 160 -6.86 16.18 -3.89
C LEU A 160 -5.79 15.52 -4.75
N TRP A 161 -5.12 14.50 -4.23
CA TRP A 161 -4.07 13.78 -4.97
C TRP A 161 -4.62 13.06 -6.21
N SER A 162 -5.86 12.56 -6.15
CA SER A 162 -6.51 11.93 -7.30
C SER A 162 -6.73 12.94 -8.43
N VAL A 163 -7.15 14.15 -8.11
CA VAL A 163 -7.31 15.24 -9.09
C VAL A 163 -5.95 15.64 -9.67
N ILE A 164 -4.94 15.87 -8.81
CA ILE A 164 -3.57 16.22 -9.25
C ILE A 164 -3.04 15.15 -10.21
N PHE A 165 -3.12 13.87 -9.85
CA PHE A 165 -2.64 12.78 -10.70
C PHE A 165 -3.47 12.63 -11.97
N CYS A 166 -4.79 12.85 -11.94
CA CYS A 166 -5.62 12.82 -13.14
C CYS A 166 -5.28 13.94 -14.14
N ILE A 167 -4.97 15.15 -13.65
CA ILE A 167 -4.54 16.28 -14.49
C ILE A 167 -3.17 15.98 -15.08
N TYR A 168 -2.23 15.57 -14.24
CA TYR A 168 -0.84 15.37 -14.63
C TYR A 168 -0.65 14.20 -15.60
N TRP A 169 -1.44 13.12 -15.43
CA TRP A 169 -1.39 11.95 -16.31
C TRP A 169 -1.74 12.26 -17.77
N ARG A 170 -2.43 13.37 -18.06
CA ARG A 170 -2.77 13.74 -19.45
C ARG A 170 -1.57 14.18 -20.30
N GLN A 171 -0.43 14.51 -19.70
CA GLN A 171 0.62 15.26 -20.38
C GLN A 171 1.85 14.45 -20.83
N GLY A 172 1.92 13.11 -20.67
CA GLY A 172 3.11 12.38 -21.12
C GLY A 172 3.05 10.87 -21.16
N ASP A 173 4.19 10.26 -21.50
CA ASP A 173 4.38 8.81 -21.60
C ASP A 173 4.13 8.12 -20.26
N HIS A 174 3.17 7.19 -20.28
CA HIS A 174 2.69 6.44 -19.11
C HIS A 174 3.81 5.73 -18.36
N TYR A 175 4.80 5.16 -19.05
CA TYR A 175 5.89 4.43 -18.41
C TYR A 175 6.78 5.34 -17.56
N THR A 176 7.11 6.51 -18.10
CA THR A 176 7.93 7.50 -17.38
C THR A 176 7.20 8.02 -16.16
N TRP A 177 5.87 8.20 -16.26
CA TRP A 177 5.04 8.68 -15.16
C TRP A 177 4.93 7.68 -14.02
N VAL A 178 4.59 6.42 -14.32
CA VAL A 178 4.52 5.38 -13.27
C VAL A 178 5.87 5.25 -12.56
N GLY A 179 6.98 5.27 -13.31
CA GLY A 179 8.31 5.22 -12.73
C GLY A 179 8.66 6.44 -11.87
N LYS A 180 8.15 7.63 -12.19
CA LYS A 180 8.31 8.83 -11.34
C LYS A 180 7.47 8.74 -10.07
N VAL A 181 6.20 8.38 -10.18
CA VAL A 181 5.28 8.23 -9.05
C VAL A 181 5.76 7.14 -8.09
N LEU A 182 6.20 5.99 -8.61
CA LEU A 182 6.73 4.91 -7.77
C LEU A 182 8.00 5.34 -7.02
N ARG A 183 8.93 6.04 -7.71
CA ARG A 183 10.13 6.59 -7.04
C ARG A 183 9.77 7.62 -5.99
N ALA A 184 8.79 8.48 -6.25
CA ALA A 184 8.30 9.45 -5.28
C ALA A 184 7.63 8.78 -4.07
N LEU A 185 6.84 7.72 -4.28
CA LEU A 185 6.22 6.93 -3.20
C LEU A 185 7.28 6.26 -2.33
N ILE A 186 8.27 5.60 -2.93
CA ILE A 186 9.37 4.96 -2.19
C ILE A 186 10.18 6.02 -1.43
N GLY A 187 10.54 7.13 -2.09
CA GLY A 187 11.26 8.23 -1.46
C GLY A 187 10.47 8.86 -0.31
N GLY A 188 9.17 9.09 -0.48
CA GLY A 188 8.28 9.61 0.55
C GLY A 188 8.13 8.67 1.73
N THR A 189 8.04 7.35 1.48
CA THR A 189 7.98 6.33 2.54
C THR A 189 9.27 6.28 3.35
N ILE A 190 10.42 6.35 2.68
CA ILE A 190 11.72 6.41 3.34
C ILE A 190 11.82 7.68 4.20
N LEU A 191 11.41 8.83 3.65
CA LEU A 191 11.39 10.10 4.38
C LEU A 191 10.48 10.01 5.62
N GLU A 192 9.29 9.43 5.49
CA GLU A 192 8.37 9.23 6.59
C GLU A 192 8.96 8.33 7.67
N PHE A 193 9.66 7.26 7.33
CA PHE A 193 10.39 6.45 8.31
C PHE A 193 11.52 7.23 8.98
N PHE A 194 12.29 8.03 8.24
CA PHE A 194 13.34 8.87 8.82
C PHE A 194 12.79 9.89 9.82
N VAL A 195 11.57 10.39 9.62
CA VAL A 195 10.92 11.31 10.56
C VAL A 195 10.29 10.54 11.72
N SER A 196 9.56 9.46 11.44
CA SER A 196 8.74 8.76 12.43
C SER A 196 9.57 7.95 13.43
N VAL A 197 10.64 7.27 12.98
CA VAL A 197 11.49 6.44 13.83
C VAL A 197 12.14 7.23 14.98
N PRO A 198 12.85 8.36 14.76
CA PRO A 198 13.47 9.08 15.87
C PRO A 198 12.44 9.65 16.84
N ILE A 199 11.30 10.15 16.36
CA ILE A 199 10.20 10.66 17.21
C ILE A 199 9.65 9.52 18.08
N TYR A 200 9.49 8.34 17.50
CA TYR A 200 9.04 7.16 18.22
C TYR A 200 10.04 6.69 19.29
N VAL A 201 11.35 6.87 19.05
CA VAL A 201 12.40 6.45 20.01
C VAL A 201 12.59 7.47 21.14
N THR A 202 12.41 8.77 20.90
CA THR A 202 12.61 9.80 21.94
C THR A 202 11.51 9.81 23.00
N ARG A 203 10.33 9.31 22.66
CA ARG A 203 9.27 9.04 23.61
C ARG A 203 9.09 7.55 23.63
N GLN A 204 9.69 6.80 24.56
CA GLN A 204 9.41 5.36 24.71
C GLN A 204 8.41 5.08 25.83
N GLU A 205 8.21 6.03 26.74
CA GLU A 205 7.45 5.83 27.97
C GLU A 205 5.93 5.89 27.74
N ASP A 206 5.44 6.75 26.83
CA ASP A 206 4.01 6.77 26.49
C ASP A 206 3.57 5.53 25.69
N CYS A 207 2.28 5.24 25.81
CA CYS A 207 1.60 4.22 25.03
C CYS A 207 1.71 4.50 23.53
N TYR A 208 2.16 3.51 22.75
CA TYR A 208 2.33 3.62 21.30
C TYR A 208 1.02 3.92 20.54
N CYS A 209 -0.14 3.60 21.12
CA CYS A 209 -1.44 3.81 20.47
C CYS A 209 -1.86 5.26 20.34
N VAL A 210 -1.30 6.14 21.16
CA VAL A 210 -1.62 7.57 21.16
C VAL A 210 -0.67 8.33 20.22
N ARG A 211 0.37 7.67 19.71
CA ARG A 211 1.42 8.34 18.94
C ARG A 211 1.11 8.42 17.45
N GLY A 212 1.23 9.64 16.93
CA GLY A 212 1.16 9.88 15.50
C GLY A 212 2.30 9.21 14.72
N SER A 213 3.49 9.19 15.32
CA SER A 213 4.69 8.53 14.78
C SER A 213 4.50 7.02 14.55
N TYR A 214 3.79 6.32 15.43
CA TYR A 214 3.46 4.91 15.21
C TYR A 214 2.54 4.74 14.00
N THR A 215 1.55 5.61 13.83
CA THR A 215 0.66 5.61 12.66
C THR A 215 1.44 5.84 11.37
N GLY A 216 2.41 6.77 11.38
CA GLY A 216 3.31 7.00 10.25
C GLY A 216 4.15 5.77 9.89
N LEU A 217 4.68 5.04 10.89
CA LEU A 217 5.38 3.77 10.64
C LEU A 217 4.48 2.72 10.01
N VAL A 218 3.24 2.56 10.49
CA VAL A 218 2.28 1.59 9.95
C VAL A 218 1.88 1.94 8.52
N PHE A 219 1.57 3.21 8.23
CA PHE A 219 1.21 3.65 6.89
C PHE A 219 2.38 3.58 5.92
N GLY A 220 3.56 4.02 6.33
CA GLY A 220 4.79 3.87 5.54
C GLY A 220 5.05 2.40 5.19
N ALA A 221 4.99 1.49 6.15
CA ALA A 221 5.19 0.06 5.91
C ALA A 221 4.14 -0.53 4.97
N THR A 222 2.88 -0.14 5.16
CA THR A 222 1.75 -0.55 4.31
C THR A 222 1.95 -0.09 2.87
N VAL A 223 2.33 1.17 2.67
CA VAL A 223 2.59 1.73 1.34
C VAL A 223 3.82 1.11 0.69
N LEU A 224 4.89 0.82 1.45
CA LEU A 224 6.07 0.13 0.94
C LEU A 224 5.73 -1.27 0.41
N LEU A 225 5.00 -2.04 1.22
CA LEU A 225 4.53 -3.38 0.86
C LEU A 225 3.59 -3.31 -0.34
N TRP A 226 2.72 -2.30 -0.39
CA TRP A 226 1.81 -2.08 -1.49
C TRP A 226 2.52 -1.72 -2.79
N ALA A 227 3.54 -0.86 -2.73
CA ALA A 227 4.35 -0.40 -3.85
C ALA A 227 5.29 -1.50 -4.39
N PHE A 228 5.63 -2.50 -3.57
CA PHE A 228 6.50 -3.60 -3.96
C PHE A 228 5.97 -4.38 -5.17
N GLY A 229 4.67 -4.71 -5.17
CA GLY A 229 4.00 -5.44 -6.26
C GLY A 229 4.16 -4.78 -7.65
N PRO A 230 3.66 -3.55 -7.85
CA PRO A 230 3.83 -2.83 -9.11
C PRO A 230 5.31 -2.52 -9.42
N GLY A 231 6.15 -2.31 -8.41
CA GLY A 231 7.58 -2.07 -8.60
C GLY A 231 8.30 -3.25 -9.24
N VAL A 232 8.08 -4.47 -8.73
CA VAL A 232 8.62 -5.70 -9.33
C VAL A 232 8.10 -5.89 -10.75
N PHE A 233 6.82 -5.62 -11.00
CA PHE A 233 6.24 -5.72 -12.34
C PHE A 233 6.88 -4.76 -13.36
N LEU A 234 7.14 -3.51 -12.97
CA LEU A 234 7.81 -2.53 -13.84
C LEU A 234 9.24 -2.94 -14.15
N LEU A 235 9.96 -3.54 -13.20
CA LEU A 235 11.30 -4.09 -13.44
C LEU A 235 11.25 -5.20 -14.52
N PHE A 236 10.27 -6.10 -14.45
CA PHE A 236 10.08 -7.13 -15.47
C PHE A 236 9.78 -6.54 -16.85
N ILE A 237 8.94 -5.50 -16.95
CA ILE A 237 8.66 -4.84 -18.23
C ILE A 237 9.91 -4.17 -18.78
N LYS A 238 10.64 -3.44 -17.93
CA LYS A 238 11.87 -2.74 -18.33
C LYS A 238 12.92 -3.71 -18.87
N GLU A 239 13.12 -4.83 -18.19
CA GLU A 239 14.05 -5.88 -18.61
C GLU A 239 13.59 -6.54 -19.91
N LYS A 240 12.29 -6.82 -20.06
CA LYS A 240 11.74 -7.36 -21.31
C LYS A 240 11.99 -6.40 -22.49
N HIS A 241 11.67 -5.13 -22.32
CA HIS A 241 11.85 -4.11 -23.36
C HIS A 241 13.33 -3.92 -23.74
N ARG A 242 14.23 -4.01 -22.75
CA ARG A 242 15.69 -4.00 -22.98
C ARG A 242 16.12 -5.18 -23.84
N ARG A 243 15.61 -6.38 -23.57
CA ARG A 243 15.94 -7.60 -24.34
C ARG A 243 15.42 -7.55 -25.77
N GLU A 244 14.21 -7.03 -25.99
CA GLU A 244 13.65 -6.86 -27.33
C GLU A 244 14.56 -5.95 -28.18
N LYS A 245 14.99 -4.79 -27.65
CA LYS A 245 15.94 -3.90 -28.34
C LYS A 245 17.25 -4.60 -28.71
N LEU A 246 17.81 -5.39 -27.80
CA LEU A 246 19.06 -6.12 -28.07
C LEU A 246 18.90 -7.18 -29.18
N LEU A 247 17.74 -7.83 -29.25
CA LEU A 247 17.45 -8.79 -30.32
C LEU A 247 17.28 -8.09 -31.67
N ASP A 248 16.60 -6.94 -31.69
CA ASP A 248 16.43 -6.14 -32.91
C ASP A 248 17.79 -5.66 -33.44
N PHE A 249 18.66 -5.14 -32.57
CA PHE A 249 20.03 -4.76 -32.94
C PHE A 249 20.87 -5.96 -33.45
N ALA A 250 20.73 -7.14 -32.83
CA ALA A 250 21.43 -8.33 -33.30
C ALA A 250 20.95 -8.79 -34.68
N GLN A 251 19.65 -8.66 -34.97
CA GLN A 251 19.09 -8.96 -36.28
C GLN A 251 19.54 -7.97 -37.35
N GLU A 252 19.61 -6.68 -37.03
CA GLU A 252 20.14 -5.65 -37.93
C GLU A 252 21.61 -5.91 -38.29
N GLN A 253 22.43 -6.32 -37.32
CA GLN A 253 23.84 -6.67 -37.56
C GLN A 253 24.00 -7.92 -38.44
N ASP A 254 23.19 -8.97 -38.23
CA ASP A 254 23.21 -10.18 -39.06
C ASP A 254 22.79 -9.88 -40.50
N GLN A 255 21.80 -9.00 -40.69
CA GLN A 255 21.39 -8.54 -42.03
C GLN A 255 22.50 -7.74 -42.72
N ALA A 256 23.14 -6.81 -42.00
CA ALA A 256 24.24 -6.00 -42.54
C ALA A 256 25.44 -6.87 -42.95
N SER A 257 25.77 -7.89 -42.17
CA SER A 257 26.85 -8.84 -42.49
C SER A 257 26.57 -9.65 -43.76
N LYS A 258 25.30 -9.95 -44.06
CA LYS A 258 24.90 -10.72 -45.26
C LYS A 258 24.84 -9.87 -46.53
N SER A 259 24.67 -8.55 -46.39
CA SER A 259 24.63 -7.60 -47.52
C SER A 259 26.00 -7.05 -47.93
N GLY A 260 27.09 -7.53 -47.32
CA GLY A 260 28.45 -7.11 -47.68
C GLY A 260 28.79 -7.39 -49.15
N PRO A 261 29.59 -6.54 -49.81
CA PRO A 261 29.82 -6.60 -51.26
C PRO A 261 30.50 -7.91 -51.65
N ASN A 262 29.84 -8.66 -52.56
CA ASN A 262 30.48 -9.69 -53.37
C ASN A 262 31.40 -9.06 -54.42
#